data_AF-A0A8T0VLS5-F1
#
_entry.id   AF-A0A8T0VLS5-F1
#
_cell.length_a   1.000
_cell.length_b   1.000
_cell.length_c   1.000
_cell.angle_alpha   90.00
_cell.angle_beta   90.00
_cell.angle_gamma   90.00
#
_symmetry.space_group_name_H-M   'P 1'
#
loop_
_entity.id
_entity.type
_entity.pdbx_description
1 polymer ?
#
loop_
_entity_poly.entity_id
_entity_poly.type
_entity_poly.pdbx_seq_one_letter_code
_entity_poly.pdbx_strand_id
1 'polypeptide(L)' 'MLDQKCVLLSWNARGLNNSARRKVVKDLVTKEGCSVVCLQETKLEEITAAIVLETLGQAFVDNFVLFRQ' A
#
# COMPACT_ATOMS: atom_id res chain seq x y z
N MET A 1 27.92 4.58 -10.41
CA MET A 1 26.66 5.26 -10.03
C MET A 1 25.81 4.22 -9.31
N LEU A 2 25.33 4.50 -8.10
CA LEU A 2 24.30 3.64 -7.50
C LEU A 2 23.03 3.88 -8.29
N ASP A 3 22.52 2.83 -8.93
CA ASP A 3 21.27 2.87 -9.68
C ASP A 3 20.12 2.95 -8.67
N GLN A 4 19.77 4.18 -8.26
CA GLN A 4 18.66 4.41 -7.33
C GLN A 4 17.33 4.31 -8.09
N LYS A 5 16.79 3.09 -8.14
CA LYS A 5 15.47 2.82 -8.71
C LYS A 5 14.38 3.09 -7.68
N CYS A 6 13.59 4.14 -7.91
CA CYS A 6 12.36 4.42 -7.16
C CYS A 6 11.15 3.98 -7.97
N VAL A 7 10.34 3.06 -7.43
CA VAL A 7 9.13 2.56 -8.10
C VAL A 7 7.90 3.11 -7.38
N LEU A 8 7.11 3.92 -8.09
CA LEU A 8 5.87 4.51 -7.58
C LEU A 8 4.66 3.71 -8.09
N LEU A 9 3.84 3.23 -7.16
CA LEU A 9 2.50 2.71 -7.44
C LEU A 9 1.46 3.74 -7.01
N SER A 10 0.60 4.17 -7.92
CA SER A 10 -0.57 5.00 -7.60
C SER A 10 -1.82 4.33 -8.14
N TRP A 11 -2.74 3.95 -7.26
CA TRP A 11 -3.89 3.14 -7.63
C TRP A 11 -5.16 3.49 -6.84
N ASN A 12 -6.21 3.84 -7.59
CA ASN A 12 -7.56 3.89 -7.07
C ASN A 12 -8.10 2.46 -6.85
N ALA A 13 -8.05 2.02 -5.60
CA ALA A 13 -8.40 0.66 -5.22
C ALA A 13 -9.91 0.42 -5.15
N ARG A 14 -10.76 1.45 -4.99
CA ARG A 14 -12.22 1.31 -4.87
C ARG A 14 -12.66 0.26 -3.84
N GLY A 15 -12.01 0.21 -2.68
CA GLY A 15 -12.35 -0.65 -1.56
C GLY A 15 -11.28 -1.68 -1.20
N LEU A 16 -10.90 -1.73 0.07
CA LEU A 16 -9.91 -2.67 0.62
C LEU A 16 -10.40 -3.35 1.91
N ASN A 17 -11.71 -3.31 2.19
CA ASN A 17 -12.31 -4.01 3.34
C ASN A 17 -12.15 -5.54 3.26
N ASN A 18 -12.06 -6.10 2.06
CA ASN A 18 -11.84 -7.53 1.84
C ASN A 18 -10.34 -7.86 1.87
N SER A 19 -9.93 -8.79 2.74
CA SER A 19 -8.54 -9.25 2.90
C SER A 19 -7.93 -9.82 1.61
N ALA A 20 -8.71 -10.50 0.77
CA ALA A 20 -8.24 -10.99 -0.52
C ALA A 20 -7.81 -9.84 -1.45
N ARG A 21 -8.51 -8.69 -1.39
CA ARG A 21 -8.12 -7.50 -2.16
C ARG A 21 -6.85 -6.87 -1.60
N ARG A 22 -6.68 -6.82 -0.28
CA ARG A 22 -5.44 -6.36 0.36
C ARG A 22 -4.25 -7.23 -0.04
N LYS A 23 -4.44 -8.55 -0.10
CA LYS A 23 -3.42 -9.48 -0.58
C LYS A 23 -2.99 -9.20 -2.02
N VAL A 24 -3.94 -8.92 -2.93
CA VAL A 24 -3.60 -8.54 -4.32
C VAL A 24 -2.72 -7.28 -4.37
N VAL A 25 -3.02 -6.27 -3.53
CA VAL A 25 -2.17 -5.07 -3.43
C VAL A 25 -0.77 -5.46 -2.93
N LYS A 26 -0.68 -6.26 -1.88
CA LYS A 26 0.60 -6.70 -1.30
C LYS A 26 1.46 -7.46 -2.31
N ASP A 27 0.84 -8.38 -3.03
CA ASP A 27 1.51 -9.19 -4.04
C ASP A 27 2.05 -8.30 -5.17
N LEU A 28 1.29 -7.29 -5.60
CA LEU A 28 1.73 -6.32 -6.60
C LEU A 28 2.90 -5.46 -6.09
N VAL A 29 2.77 -4.90 -4.89
CA VAL A 29 3.81 -4.07 -4.26
C VAL A 29 5.12 -4.83 -4.11
N THR A 30 5.04 -6.09 -3.68
CA THR A 30 6.20 -6.97 -3.50
C THR A 30 6.82 -7.36 -4.84
N LYS A 31 5.99 -7.72 -5.82
CA LYS A 31 6.45 -8.14 -7.15
C LYS A 31 7.19 -7.01 -7.88
N GLU A 32 6.66 -5.80 -7.82
CA GLU A 32 7.24 -4.65 -8.53
C GLU A 32 8.35 -3.95 -7.74
N GLY A 33 8.56 -4.33 -6.47
CA GLY A 33 9.54 -3.70 -5.59
C GLY A 33 9.23 -2.22 -5.34
N CYS A 34 7.96 -1.90 -5.10
CA CYS A 34 7.53 -0.51 -4.95
C CYS A 34 8.23 0.18 -3.77
N SER A 35 8.70 1.40 -4.01
CA SER A 35 9.31 2.27 -3.00
C SER A 35 8.28 3.22 -2.38
N VAL A 36 7.29 3.66 -3.18
CA VAL A 36 6.21 4.55 -2.75
C VAL A 36 4.90 3.99 -3.27
N VAL A 37 3.88 3.96 -2.41
CA VAL A 37 2.54 3.46 -2.76
C VAL A 37 1.49 4.49 -2.36
N CYS A 38 0.62 4.85 -3.29
CA CYS A 38 -0.53 5.72 -3.09
C CYS A 38 -1.81 4.95 -3.43
N LEU A 39 -2.71 4.80 -2.45
CA LEU A 39 -4.00 4.14 -2.65
C LEU A 39 -5.15 5.12 -2.43
N GLN A 40 -6.03 5.25 -3.41
CA GLN A 40 -7.24 6.08 -3.32
C GLN A 40 -8.51 5.23 -3.23
N GLU A 41 -9.60 5.84 -2.73
CA GLU A 41 -10.89 5.20 -2.49
C GLU A 41 -10.76 3.83 -1.78
N THR A 42 -9.93 3.75 -0.74
CA THR A 42 -9.71 2.49 0.00
C THR A 42 -10.97 2.02 0.72
N LYS A 43 -11.92 2.94 1.01
CA LYS A 43 -13.16 2.69 1.77
C LYS A 43 -12.92 2.02 3.14
N LEU A 44 -11.71 2.13 3.66
CA LEU A 44 -11.35 1.67 5.00
C LEU A 44 -11.73 2.76 5.99
N GLU A 45 -12.47 2.39 7.02
CA GLU A 45 -12.87 3.32 8.09
C GLU A 45 -11.67 3.72 8.95
N GLU A 46 -10.79 2.76 9.24
CA GLU A 46 -9.55 2.97 9.95
C GLU A 46 -8.40 2.25 9.22
N ILE A 47 -7.20 2.84 9.27
CA ILE A 47 -5.99 2.21 8.75
C ILE A 47 -5.03 2.08 9.91
N THR A 48 -4.84 0.84 10.35
CA THR A 48 -3.90 0.47 11.41
C THR A 48 -2.62 -0.08 10.82
N ALA A 49 -1.55 -0.11 11.62
CA ALA A 49 -0.29 -0.80 11.29
C ALA A 49 -0.51 -2.25 10.81
N ALA A 50 -1.48 -2.96 11.40
CA ALA A 50 -1.84 -4.33 11.00
C ALA A 50 -2.43 -4.38 9.58
N ILE A 51 -3.33 -3.44 9.23
CA ILE A 51 -3.89 -3.34 7.88
C ILE A 51 -2.79 -3.00 6.87
N VAL A 52 -1.87 -2.10 7.24
CA VAL A 52 -0.71 -1.74 6.39
C VAL A 52 0.20 -2.96 6.17
N LEU A 53 0.50 -3.73 7.21
CA LEU A 53 1.29 -4.97 7.10
C LEU A 53 0.63 -6.01 6.17
N GLU A 54 -0.69 -6.12 6.23
CA GLU A 54 -1.48 -7.02 5.38
C GLU A 54 -1.55 -6.53 3.92
N THR A 55 -1.59 -5.22 3.70
CA THR A 55 -1.83 -4.60 2.38
C THR A 55 -0.55 -4.25 1.62
N LEU A 56 0.49 -3.78 2.31
CA LEU A 56 1.71 -3.23 1.73
C LEU A 56 2.98 -3.97 2.20
N GLY A 57 2.92 -4.62 3.37
CA GLY A 57 4.03 -5.35 3.96
C GLY A 57 4.84 -4.55 4.98
N GLN A 58 5.84 -5.21 5.57
CA GLN A 58 6.58 -4.71 6.73
C GLN A 58 7.29 -3.37 6.48
N ALA A 59 7.76 -3.13 5.25
CA ALA A 59 8.51 -1.93 4.90
C ALA A 59 7.72 -0.62 5.09
N PHE A 60 6.39 -0.70 5.05
CA PHE A 60 5.49 0.46 5.10
C PHE A 60 4.83 0.67 6.47
N VAL A 61 4.99 -0.27 7.41
CA VAL A 61 4.26 -0.26 8.70
C VAL A 61 4.55 0.98 9.53
N ASP A 62 5.80 1.45 9.53
CA ASP A 62 6.21 2.64 10.29
C ASP A 62 6.22 3.92 9.43
N ASN A 63 5.95 3.78 8.12
CA ASN A 63 6.14 4.84 7.12
C ASN A 63 4.87 5.01 6.27
N PHE A 64 3.76 5.36 6.92
CA PHE A 64 2.52 5.66 6.22
C PHE A 64 1.86 6.93 6.77
N VAL A 65 1.16 7.63 5.89
CA VAL A 65 0.34 8.80 6.22
C VAL A 65 -1.03 8.58 5.61
N LEU A 66 -2.06 9.04 6.33
CA LEU A 66 -3.43 8.94 5.90
C LEU A 66 -3.98 10.34 5.63
N PHE A 67 -4.47 10.55 4.41
CA PHE A 67 -5.15 11.78 4.03
C PHE A 67 -6.66 11.53 4.10
N ARG A 68 -7.34 12.14 5.08
CA ARG A 68 -8.80 12.26 5.08
C ARG A 68 -9.15 13.60 4.45
N GLN A 69 -10.04 13.57 3.47
CA GLN A 69 -10.81 14.76 3.06
C GLN A 69 -12.07 14.81 3.91
#